data_AF-A0A1B9AK54-F1
#
_entry.id   AF-A0A1B9AK54-F1
#
_cell.length_a   1.000
_cell.length_b   1.000
_cell.length_c   1.000
_cell.angle_alpha   90.00
_cell.angle_beta   90.00
_cell.angle_gamma   90.00
#
_symmetry.space_group_name_H-M   'P 1'
#
loop_
_entity.id
_entity.type
_entity.pdbx_description
1 polymer ?
#
loop_
_entity_poly.entity_id
_entity_poly.type
_entity_poly.pdbx_seq_one_letter_code
_entity_poly.pdbx_strand_id
1 'polypeptide(L)'
;MQKSIEKRVWGIMLKLTKGVSVLLICSFIGLAGCTDGVEVSKQPKKVNAVDRKAEQKPEAPVKEPVKQPTVIYIKDPAKSYAIHAFIPEEMGYGKNNDEYKKNLEKWARELAAGTEGKPGYDKRGTLDRIGPDGQIIKGEQRVILEEAELVESVLKASATGGDVVLPVITNANSYAAEDAAQLNEVLVASYTTYFDSSVAGRTKNIELSAKAINNLIVGVGDHFSFNTEVGPSDEAHGYQPAKEIVNKKLVMGIGGGICQTSSTLFNAVDQLGVDYVEWHHHSLNVGYVPQGRDATVSYGGLDFRFLNTSGAPFLVKTVMKKGALTVEIRTANKFKDAIKKRV
;
A
#
# COMPACT_ATOMS: atom_id res chain seq x y z
N MET A 1 17.12 6.97 -46.29
CA MET A 1 17.72 8.31 -46.08
C MET A 1 18.07 8.47 -44.61
N GLN A 2 18.98 7.61 -44.16
CA GLN A 2 19.29 7.31 -42.76
C GLN A 2 20.81 7.12 -42.73
N LYS A 3 21.52 8.20 -42.39
CA LYS A 3 22.97 8.33 -42.09
C LYS A 3 23.38 9.80 -42.31
N SER A 4 23.14 10.69 -41.34
CA SER A 4 23.82 12.01 -41.32
C SER A 4 23.69 12.86 -40.04
N ILE A 5 23.44 12.31 -38.84
CA ILE A 5 23.35 13.15 -37.61
C ILE A 5 24.05 12.49 -36.39
N GLU A 6 25.18 11.80 -36.58
CA GLU A 6 25.97 11.22 -35.46
C GLU A 6 27.46 11.56 -35.48
N LYS A 7 27.85 12.69 -36.08
CA LYS A 7 29.24 13.16 -36.01
C LYS A 7 29.33 14.66 -35.79
N ARG A 8 29.14 15.11 -34.54
CA ARG A 8 29.62 16.43 -34.09
C ARG A 8 29.55 16.70 -32.58
N VAL A 9 30.06 15.82 -31.71
CA VAL A 9 30.40 16.24 -30.32
C VAL A 9 31.69 15.57 -29.77
N TRP A 10 32.31 14.60 -30.45
CA TRP A 10 33.53 13.98 -29.95
C TRP A 10 34.78 14.64 -30.52
N GLY A 11 35.42 15.53 -29.75
CA GLY A 11 36.62 16.22 -30.20
C GLY A 11 37.18 17.29 -29.26
N ILE A 12 37.36 17.00 -27.97
CA ILE A 12 38.31 17.75 -27.13
C ILE A 12 39.16 16.77 -26.31
N MET A 13 40.35 16.51 -26.89
CA MET A 13 41.67 16.24 -26.30
C MET A 13 41.83 15.34 -25.07
N LEU A 14 42.36 14.15 -25.38
CA LEU A 14 43.23 13.31 -24.55
C LEU A 14 44.64 13.93 -24.46
N LYS A 15 45.27 13.96 -23.28
CA LYS A 15 46.71 13.66 -23.01
C LYS A 15 47.13 14.07 -21.59
N LEU A 16 47.42 13.09 -20.73
CA LEU A 16 48.74 12.90 -20.08
C LEU A 16 48.69 11.71 -19.11
N THR A 17 49.59 10.77 -19.36
CA THR A 17 49.81 9.48 -18.66
C THR A 17 51.06 9.51 -17.78
N LYS A 18 51.18 8.50 -16.90
CA LYS A 18 52.33 7.98 -16.10
C LYS A 18 52.25 8.42 -14.63
N GLY A 19 52.17 7.55 -13.62
CA GLY A 19 52.92 6.33 -13.28
C GLY A 19 53.62 6.62 -11.94
N VAL A 20 53.47 5.85 -10.85
CA VAL A 20 54.41 4.79 -10.40
C VAL A 20 53.91 4.27 -9.03
N SER A 21 53.79 2.95 -8.88
CA SER A 21 53.77 2.22 -7.59
C SER A 21 55.20 2.04 -7.07
N VAL A 22 55.42 1.92 -5.75
CA VAL A 22 56.46 1.05 -5.12
C VAL A 22 56.45 1.12 -3.58
N LEU A 23 56.47 -0.08 -2.97
CA LEU A 23 56.96 -0.60 -1.66
C LEU A 23 56.78 0.20 -0.34
N LEU A 24 56.24 -0.33 0.78
CA LEU A 24 56.55 -1.54 1.59
C LEU A 24 57.93 -1.48 2.28
N ILE A 25 57.98 -1.29 3.61
CA ILE A 25 59.02 -1.81 4.52
C ILE A 25 58.46 -1.90 5.95
N CYS A 26 58.64 -3.09 6.52
CA CYS A 26 58.41 -3.51 7.90
C CYS A 26 59.40 -2.85 8.89
N SER A 27 59.06 -2.78 10.18
CA SER A 27 59.81 -3.52 11.22
C SER A 27 59.26 -3.33 12.64
N PHE A 28 59.39 -4.44 13.37
CA PHE A 28 59.06 -4.74 14.75
C PHE A 28 60.13 -4.24 15.76
N ILE A 29 59.85 -4.53 17.04
CA ILE A 29 60.74 -4.60 18.24
C ILE A 29 60.80 -3.26 19.00
N GLY A 30 60.62 -3.16 20.33
CA GLY A 30 60.40 -4.12 21.40
C GLY A 30 60.92 -3.55 22.74
N LEU A 31 60.23 -3.88 23.84
CA LEU A 31 60.68 -4.09 25.23
C LEU A 31 61.27 -2.96 26.11
N ALA A 32 60.70 -2.91 27.34
CA ALA A 32 61.31 -2.79 28.70
C ALA A 32 62.43 -1.76 28.95
N GLY A 33 62.54 -1.04 30.06
CA GLY A 33 62.10 -1.20 31.45
C GLY A 33 63.12 -0.49 32.36
N CYS A 34 62.87 -0.45 33.68
CA CYS A 34 63.76 -0.04 34.80
C CYS A 34 64.02 1.47 35.01
N THR A 35 64.29 2.03 36.20
CA THR A 35 63.99 1.82 37.64
C THR A 35 64.61 3.04 38.38
N ASP A 36 64.43 3.08 39.71
CA ASP A 36 65.13 3.90 40.72
C ASP A 36 64.60 5.34 40.89
N GLY A 37 64.23 5.83 42.08
CA GLY A 37 64.63 5.54 43.46
C GLY A 37 65.01 6.89 44.09
N VAL A 38 64.50 7.28 45.26
CA VAL A 38 65.27 7.50 46.51
C VAL A 38 64.35 8.14 47.58
N GLU A 39 64.50 7.64 48.81
CA GLU A 39 63.88 8.04 50.09
C GLU A 39 64.47 9.33 50.69
N VAL A 40 63.86 9.87 51.77
CA VAL A 40 64.43 9.91 53.16
C VAL A 40 63.70 10.92 54.09
N SER A 41 63.07 10.34 55.14
CA SER A 41 62.97 10.68 56.58
C SER A 41 62.72 12.11 57.15
N LYS A 42 61.77 12.26 58.10
CA LYS A 42 61.98 12.36 59.59
C LYS A 42 60.71 12.79 60.35
N GLN A 43 60.40 12.07 61.46
CA GLN A 43 59.40 12.37 62.51
C GLN A 43 59.92 13.38 63.57
N PRO A 44 59.22 13.68 64.70
CA PRO A 44 57.85 14.18 64.92
C PRO A 44 57.80 15.40 65.90
N LYS A 45 56.64 16.06 66.07
CA LYS A 45 56.32 16.89 67.26
C LYS A 45 54.86 16.71 67.70
N LYS A 46 54.65 16.42 68.99
CA LYS A 46 53.36 16.36 69.69
C LYS A 46 52.95 17.76 70.18
N VAL A 47 51.67 18.13 70.08
CA VAL A 47 50.93 18.96 71.06
C VAL A 47 49.44 18.58 71.07
N ASN A 48 48.84 18.60 72.26
CA ASN A 48 47.49 18.20 72.67
C ASN A 48 46.33 19.01 72.02
N ALA A 49 45.15 18.40 71.88
CA ALA A 49 43.99 18.59 72.79
C ALA A 49 42.61 18.47 72.11
N VAL A 50 41.66 17.98 72.92
CA VAL A 50 40.20 18.23 72.96
C VAL A 50 39.26 17.17 72.33
N ASP A 51 38.56 16.49 73.23
CA ASP A 51 37.34 15.70 73.04
C ASP A 51 36.20 16.47 72.34
N ARG A 52 35.46 15.80 71.45
CA ARG A 52 33.98 15.95 71.30
C ARG A 52 33.40 14.86 70.40
N LYS A 53 32.63 13.98 71.06
CA LYS A 53 31.45 13.18 70.67
C LYS A 53 31.23 12.84 69.18
N ALA A 54 31.09 11.54 68.94
CA ALA A 54 30.51 10.96 67.74
C ALA A 54 29.04 11.37 67.56
N GLU A 55 28.73 12.01 66.44
CA GLU A 55 27.38 12.12 65.88
C GLU A 55 27.27 11.14 64.70
N GLN A 56 26.33 10.20 64.81
CA GLN A 56 25.94 9.33 63.69
C GLN A 56 25.27 10.18 62.61
N LYS A 57 25.83 10.13 61.40
CA LYS A 57 25.26 10.70 60.19
C LYS A 57 23.99 9.90 59.81
N PRO A 58 22.84 10.54 59.52
CA PRO A 58 21.65 9.80 59.08
C PRO A 58 21.92 9.10 57.75
N GLU A 59 21.59 7.82 57.65
CA GLU A 59 21.56 7.10 56.37
C GLU A 59 20.57 7.79 55.43
N ALA A 60 21.02 8.11 54.23
CA ALA A 60 20.18 8.68 53.19
C ALA A 60 19.11 7.65 52.77
N PRO A 61 17.87 8.07 52.47
CA PRO A 61 16.82 7.15 52.07
C PRO A 61 17.22 6.45 50.77
N VAL A 62 17.15 5.12 50.78
CA VAL A 62 17.32 4.27 49.59
C VAL A 62 16.23 4.67 48.60
N LYS A 63 16.61 5.33 47.49
CA LYS A 63 15.69 5.57 46.38
C LYS A 63 15.33 4.22 45.79
N GLU A 64 14.05 3.83 45.86
CA GLU A 64 13.56 2.66 45.13
C GLU A 64 13.97 2.80 43.65
N PRO A 65 14.45 1.71 43.01
CA PRO A 65 14.81 1.76 41.60
C PRO A 65 13.56 2.11 40.78
N VAL A 66 13.57 3.28 40.14
CA VAL A 66 12.51 3.69 39.22
C VAL A 66 12.52 2.70 38.06
N LYS A 67 11.53 1.81 38.02
CA LYS A 67 11.35 0.85 36.92
C LYS A 67 11.15 1.67 35.64
N GLN A 68 12.04 1.50 34.66
CA GLN A 68 11.90 2.19 33.38
C GLN A 68 10.56 1.79 32.73
N PRO A 69 9.86 2.75 32.10
CA PRO A 69 8.58 2.45 31.47
C PRO A 69 8.79 1.44 30.35
N THR A 70 7.89 0.47 30.28
CA THR A 70 7.87 -0.50 29.18
C THR A 70 7.33 0.20 27.94
N VAL A 71 8.12 0.28 26.87
CA VAL A 71 7.73 0.95 25.62
C VAL A 71 7.60 -0.09 24.52
N ILE A 72 6.51 -0.02 23.75
CA ILE A 72 6.33 -0.78 22.52
C ILE A 72 6.61 0.15 21.34
N TYR A 73 7.41 -0.33 20.39
CA TYR A 73 7.70 0.33 19.12
C TYR A 73 7.04 -0.45 17.97
N ILE A 74 6.11 0.18 17.27
CA ILE A 74 5.43 -0.41 16.13
C ILE A 74 6.24 -0.12 14.86
N LYS A 75 6.67 -1.16 14.17
CA LYS A 75 7.50 -1.07 12.95
C LYS A 75 6.70 -1.43 11.71
N ASP A 76 6.81 -0.57 10.71
CA ASP A 76 6.31 -0.85 9.36
C ASP A 76 7.34 -1.77 8.67
N PRO A 77 6.96 -2.94 8.14
CA PRO A 77 7.90 -3.87 7.52
C PRO A 77 8.64 -3.29 6.30
N ALA A 78 8.09 -2.26 5.67
CA ALA A 78 8.73 -1.57 4.55
C ALA A 78 9.65 -0.41 4.97
N LYS A 79 9.72 -0.07 6.27
CA LYS A 79 10.49 1.07 6.78
C LYS A 79 11.52 0.64 7.82
N SER A 80 12.63 1.35 7.88
CA SER A 80 13.69 1.09 8.86
C SER A 80 13.42 1.68 10.25
N TYR A 81 12.36 2.46 10.43
CA TYR A 81 12.03 3.16 11.66
C TYR A 81 10.63 2.81 12.20
N ALA A 82 10.44 2.98 13.51
CA ALA A 82 9.15 2.79 14.15
C ALA A 82 8.18 3.91 13.78
N ILE A 83 6.96 3.54 13.36
CA ILE A 83 5.91 4.49 12.95
C ILE A 83 5.02 4.91 14.11
N HIS A 84 5.02 4.15 15.21
CA HIS A 84 4.32 4.45 16.44
C HIS A 84 5.13 3.96 17.65
N ALA A 85 4.98 4.63 18.78
CA ALA A 85 5.48 4.18 20.06
C ALA A 85 4.49 4.54 21.17
N PHE A 86 4.28 3.66 22.13
CA PHE A 86 3.43 3.93 23.30
C PHE A 86 3.83 3.09 24.51
N ILE A 87 3.38 3.53 25.68
CA ILE A 87 3.57 2.84 26.96
C ILE A 87 2.28 2.08 27.28
N PRO A 88 2.28 0.74 27.35
CA PRO A 88 1.08 -0.06 27.61
C PRO A 88 0.32 0.34 28.88
N GLU A 89 1.04 0.71 29.94
CA GLU A 89 0.45 1.13 31.23
C GLU A 89 -0.39 2.41 31.11
N GLU A 90 -0.03 3.30 30.18
CA GLU A 90 -0.81 4.52 29.89
C GLU A 90 -2.11 4.20 29.14
N MET A 91 -2.13 3.08 28.41
CA MET A 91 -3.34 2.57 27.75
C MET A 91 -4.20 1.66 28.64
N GLY A 92 -3.77 1.40 29.88
CA GLY A 92 -4.51 0.63 30.88
C GLY A 92 -4.00 -0.79 31.16
N TYR A 93 -2.88 -1.21 30.55
CA TYR A 93 -2.26 -2.50 30.82
C TYR A 93 -1.94 -2.66 32.31
N GLY A 94 -2.28 -3.82 32.90
CA GLY A 94 -2.07 -4.12 34.32
C GLY A 94 -3.07 -3.49 35.28
N LYS A 95 -3.89 -2.52 34.83
CA LYS A 95 -5.00 -1.93 35.62
C LYS A 95 -6.32 -2.62 35.29
N ASN A 96 -6.65 -2.68 34.01
CA ASN A 96 -7.86 -3.32 33.51
C ASN A 96 -7.56 -3.95 32.15
N ASN A 97 -7.20 -5.23 32.14
CA ASN A 97 -6.72 -5.91 30.92
C ASN A 97 -7.82 -6.05 29.86
N ASP A 98 -9.09 -6.14 30.26
CA ASP A 98 -10.21 -6.22 29.32
C ASP A 98 -10.45 -4.89 28.61
N GLU A 99 -10.38 -3.79 29.36
CA GLU A 99 -10.47 -2.44 28.78
C GLU A 99 -9.25 -2.11 27.93
N TYR A 100 -8.05 -2.51 28.36
CA TYR A 100 -6.84 -2.38 27.57
C TYR A 100 -6.96 -3.10 26.23
N LYS A 101 -7.43 -4.36 26.20
CA LYS A 101 -7.64 -5.09 24.96
C LYS A 101 -8.64 -4.37 24.04
N LYS A 102 -9.76 -3.88 24.57
CA LYS A 102 -10.73 -3.08 23.78
C LYS A 102 -10.11 -1.80 23.20
N ASN A 103 -9.26 -1.12 23.96
CA ASN A 103 -8.54 0.06 23.51
C ASN A 103 -7.55 -0.29 22.39
N LEU A 104 -6.85 -1.42 22.49
CA LEU A 104 -5.98 -1.92 21.41
C LEU A 104 -6.76 -2.27 20.14
N GLU A 105 -7.89 -2.95 20.27
CA GLU A 105 -8.76 -3.28 19.13
C GLU A 105 -9.28 -2.02 18.44
N LYS A 106 -9.67 -1.00 19.21
CA LYS A 106 -10.07 0.30 18.65
C LYS A 106 -8.90 0.99 17.95
N TRP A 107 -7.74 1.03 18.58
CA TRP A 107 -6.54 1.62 18.01
C TRP A 107 -6.09 0.91 16.72
N ALA A 108 -6.14 -0.43 16.69
CA ALA A 108 -5.81 -1.21 15.51
C ALA A 108 -6.77 -0.91 14.34
N ARG A 109 -8.07 -0.82 14.60
CA ARG A 109 -9.08 -0.37 13.61
C ARG A 109 -8.78 1.03 13.07
N GLU A 110 -8.47 1.97 13.95
CA GLU A 110 -8.13 3.35 13.56
C GLU A 110 -6.81 3.42 12.79
N LEU A 111 -5.84 2.56 13.11
CA LEU A 111 -4.59 2.46 12.37
C LEU A 111 -4.81 1.85 10.98
N ALA A 112 -5.64 0.82 10.86
CA ALA A 112 -5.99 0.19 9.59
C ALA A 112 -6.79 1.15 8.70
N ALA A 113 -7.94 1.64 9.18
CA ALA A 113 -8.87 2.46 8.40
C ALA A 113 -8.44 3.93 8.24
N GLY A 114 -7.66 4.44 9.19
CA GLY A 114 -7.34 5.86 9.30
C GLY A 114 -8.37 6.63 10.13
N THR A 115 -8.05 7.89 10.38
CA THR A 115 -8.89 8.84 11.11
C THR A 115 -9.00 10.13 10.33
N GLU A 116 -9.83 11.06 10.80
CA GLU A 116 -9.90 12.40 10.22
C GLU A 116 -8.50 13.03 10.18
N GLY A 117 -8.08 13.45 8.98
CA GLY A 117 -6.76 14.06 8.75
C GLY A 117 -5.55 13.10 8.75
N LYS A 118 -5.73 11.80 8.98
CA LYS A 118 -4.63 10.82 8.95
C LYS A 118 -5.02 9.57 8.15
N PRO A 119 -4.36 9.29 7.01
CA PRO A 119 -4.67 8.11 6.22
C PRO A 119 -4.38 6.83 7.01
N GLY A 120 -5.21 5.82 6.79
CA GLY A 120 -5.04 4.48 7.32
C GLY A 120 -3.87 3.75 6.67
N TYR A 121 -3.52 2.63 7.29
CA TYR A 121 -2.53 1.70 6.75
C TYR A 121 -3.10 0.84 5.62
N ASP A 122 -4.40 0.56 5.65
CA ASP A 122 -5.08 -0.18 4.60
C ASP A 122 -5.09 0.61 3.29
N LYS A 123 -4.63 -0.05 2.23
CA LYS A 123 -4.61 0.47 0.87
C LYS A 123 -5.24 -0.54 -0.05
N ARG A 124 -6.19 -0.08 -0.86
CA ARG A 124 -6.87 -0.94 -1.84
C ARG A 124 -5.92 -1.41 -2.96
N GLY A 125 -4.88 -0.62 -3.27
CA GLY A 125 -3.98 -0.88 -4.40
C GLY A 125 -4.65 -0.63 -5.75
N THR A 126 -3.86 -0.52 -6.81
CA THR A 126 -4.34 -0.48 -8.20
C THR A 126 -3.74 -1.64 -8.98
N LEU A 127 -4.43 -2.09 -10.01
CA LEU A 127 -4.00 -3.21 -10.83
C LEU A 127 -2.91 -2.81 -11.82
N ASP A 128 -2.10 -3.79 -12.21
CA ASP A 128 -1.19 -3.63 -13.34
C ASP A 128 -1.96 -3.44 -14.64
N ARG A 129 -1.36 -2.74 -15.59
CA ARG A 129 -1.96 -2.55 -16.92
C ARG A 129 -0.98 -2.67 -18.06
N ILE A 130 -1.49 -3.05 -19.22
CA ILE A 130 -0.71 -3.04 -20.47
C ILE A 130 -0.75 -1.63 -21.06
N GLY A 131 0.41 -0.99 -21.10
CA GLY A 131 0.64 0.32 -21.68
C GLY A 131 0.49 0.31 -23.21
N PRO A 132 0.43 1.51 -23.84
CA PRO A 132 0.26 1.63 -25.30
C PRO A 132 1.39 0.98 -26.12
N ASP A 133 2.57 0.85 -25.53
CA ASP A 133 3.76 0.21 -26.10
C ASP A 133 3.85 -1.29 -25.79
N GLY A 134 2.84 -1.85 -25.11
CA GLY A 134 2.79 -3.25 -24.68
C GLY A 134 3.54 -3.52 -23.37
N GLN A 135 4.18 -2.52 -22.75
CA GLN A 135 4.87 -2.71 -21.48
C GLN A 135 3.90 -2.74 -20.31
N ILE A 136 4.24 -3.48 -19.26
CA ILE A 136 3.46 -3.50 -18.02
C ILE A 136 3.74 -2.22 -17.24
N ILE A 137 2.69 -1.43 -17.01
CA ILE A 137 2.70 -0.33 -16.05
C ILE A 137 2.24 -0.91 -14.72
N LYS A 138 3.11 -0.86 -13.71
CA LYS A 138 2.81 -1.39 -12.39
C LYS A 138 1.79 -0.52 -11.64
N GLY A 139 0.80 -1.18 -11.07
CA GLY A 139 -0.13 -0.58 -10.13
C GLY A 139 0.44 -0.50 -8.71
N GLU A 140 -0.37 0.00 -7.79
CA GLU A 140 -0.03 0.08 -6.37
C GLU A 140 -0.41 -1.21 -5.64
N GLN A 141 0.46 -1.67 -4.76
CA GLN A 141 0.21 -2.89 -4.00
C GLN A 141 -0.94 -2.68 -3.00
N ARG A 142 -1.87 -3.66 -2.95
CA ARG A 142 -2.86 -3.74 -1.88
C ARG A 142 -2.16 -4.07 -0.57
N VAL A 143 -2.52 -3.36 0.49
CA VAL A 143 -2.00 -3.57 1.85
C VAL A 143 -3.19 -3.62 2.79
N ILE A 144 -3.28 -4.67 3.59
CA ILE A 144 -4.28 -4.80 4.65
C ILE A 144 -3.56 -5.09 5.95
N LEU A 145 -3.90 -4.34 7.00
CA LEU A 145 -3.42 -4.59 8.34
C LEU A 145 -4.25 -5.70 9.00
N GLU A 146 -3.60 -6.77 9.44
CA GLU A 146 -4.25 -7.83 10.22
C GLU A 146 -4.45 -7.36 11.67
N GLU A 147 -5.52 -6.61 11.89
CA GLU A 147 -5.81 -5.95 13.17
C GLU A 147 -5.77 -6.93 14.36
N ALA A 148 -6.38 -8.12 14.21
CA ALA A 148 -6.42 -9.11 15.27
C ALA A 148 -5.02 -9.64 15.62
N GLU A 149 -4.20 -9.92 14.61
CA GLU A 149 -2.81 -10.35 14.82
C GLU A 149 -1.96 -9.24 15.44
N LEU A 150 -2.21 -7.97 15.05
CA LEU A 150 -1.55 -6.82 15.64
C LEU A 150 -1.88 -6.70 17.13
N VAL A 151 -3.16 -6.81 17.49
CA VAL A 151 -3.60 -6.77 18.90
C VAL A 151 -2.92 -7.87 19.71
N GLU A 152 -2.92 -9.11 19.21
CA GLU A 152 -2.30 -10.24 19.91
C GLU A 152 -0.77 -10.07 20.04
N SER A 153 -0.12 -9.52 19.01
CA SER A 153 1.32 -9.23 19.06
C SER A 153 1.66 -8.12 20.06
N VAL A 154 0.84 -7.06 20.11
CA VAL A 154 0.99 -5.99 21.10
C VAL A 154 0.76 -6.52 22.50
N LEU A 155 -0.31 -7.28 22.75
CA LEU A 155 -0.61 -7.87 24.06
C LEU A 155 0.57 -8.70 24.60
N LYS A 156 1.21 -9.50 23.75
CA LYS A 156 2.41 -10.27 24.12
C LYS A 156 3.59 -9.36 24.48
N ALA A 157 3.79 -8.28 23.72
CA ALA A 157 4.85 -7.32 23.96
C ALA A 157 4.58 -6.41 25.18
N SER A 158 3.35 -6.28 25.66
CA SER A 158 2.99 -5.35 26.75
C SER A 158 3.71 -5.61 28.07
N ALA A 159 4.14 -6.84 28.32
CA ALA A 159 4.87 -7.21 29.54
C ALA A 159 6.37 -6.83 29.51
N THR A 160 6.99 -6.84 28.34
CA THR A 160 8.45 -6.74 28.18
C THR A 160 8.89 -5.54 27.34
N GLY A 161 7.97 -4.96 26.58
CA GLY A 161 8.23 -3.92 25.60
C GLY A 161 8.96 -4.47 24.37
N GLY A 162 9.49 -3.56 23.57
CA GLY A 162 10.27 -3.88 22.38
C GLY A 162 9.50 -3.65 21.08
N ASP A 163 9.96 -4.31 20.03
CA ASP A 163 9.46 -4.09 18.68
C ASP A 163 8.30 -5.01 18.34
N VAL A 164 7.25 -4.45 17.74
CA VAL A 164 6.15 -5.19 17.10
C VAL A 164 6.09 -4.77 15.64
N VAL A 165 6.34 -5.70 14.73
CA VAL A 165 6.19 -5.46 13.29
C VAL A 165 4.72 -5.55 12.93
N LEU A 166 4.22 -4.63 12.11
CA LEU A 166 2.84 -4.68 11.63
C LEU A 166 2.60 -5.98 10.82
N PRO A 167 1.62 -6.79 11.20
CA PRO A 167 1.22 -7.95 10.41
C PRO A 167 0.36 -7.47 9.24
N VAL A 168 0.91 -7.53 8.03
CA VAL A 168 0.28 -6.96 6.84
C VAL A 168 0.11 -8.03 5.78
N ILE A 169 -1.09 -8.16 5.24
CA ILE A 169 -1.34 -8.93 4.02
C ILE A 169 -1.12 -8.01 2.85
N THR A 170 -0.29 -8.47 1.92
CA THR A 170 -0.15 -7.84 0.62
C THR A 170 -0.46 -8.84 -0.47
N ASN A 171 -1.28 -8.46 -1.45
CA ASN A 171 -1.48 -9.28 -2.63
C ASN A 171 -0.46 -8.82 -3.67
N ALA A 172 0.42 -9.73 -4.07
CA ALA A 172 1.23 -9.55 -5.27
C ALA A 172 0.37 -9.96 -6.47
N ASN A 173 0.44 -9.20 -7.56
CA ASN A 173 -0.25 -9.54 -8.80
C ASN A 173 0.21 -10.93 -9.26
N SER A 174 -0.71 -11.89 -9.22
CA SER A 174 -0.41 -13.33 -9.29
C SER A 174 -0.40 -13.84 -10.72
N TYR A 175 0.50 -13.28 -11.52
CA TYR A 175 0.74 -13.74 -12.89
C TYR A 175 2.24 -13.64 -13.22
N ALA A 176 2.74 -14.55 -14.07
CA ALA A 176 4.11 -14.47 -14.55
C ALA A 176 4.22 -13.31 -15.57
N ALA A 177 5.29 -12.52 -15.52
CA ALA A 177 5.42 -11.32 -16.36
C ALA A 177 5.34 -11.67 -17.86
N GLU A 178 5.85 -12.84 -18.24
CA GLU A 178 5.77 -13.39 -19.60
C GLU A 178 4.33 -13.60 -20.08
N ASP A 179 3.40 -13.89 -19.16
CA ASP A 179 2.00 -14.20 -19.47
C ASP A 179 1.19 -12.96 -19.79
N ALA A 180 1.54 -11.83 -19.20
CA ALA A 180 0.86 -10.56 -19.41
C ALA A 180 0.78 -10.18 -20.89
N ALA A 181 1.87 -10.40 -21.63
CA ALA A 181 1.95 -10.11 -23.06
C ALA A 181 0.97 -10.96 -23.90
N GLN A 182 0.57 -12.13 -23.38
CA GLN A 182 -0.29 -13.10 -24.05
C GLN A 182 -1.77 -12.94 -23.66
N LEU A 183 -2.10 -12.18 -22.60
CA LEU A 183 -3.48 -12.09 -22.08
C LEU A 183 -4.51 -11.52 -23.07
N ASN A 184 -4.08 -10.91 -24.17
CA ASN A 184 -4.98 -10.37 -25.20
C ASN A 184 -5.30 -11.39 -26.33
N GLU A 185 -4.83 -12.64 -26.27
CA GLU A 185 -4.99 -13.64 -27.34
C GLU A 185 -6.44 -14.10 -27.53
N VAL A 186 -7.09 -14.56 -26.46
CA VAL A 186 -8.39 -15.24 -26.53
C VAL A 186 -9.47 -14.41 -25.83
N LEU A 187 -10.59 -14.16 -26.51
CA LEU A 187 -11.79 -13.59 -25.90
C LEU A 187 -12.54 -14.69 -25.13
N VAL A 188 -12.76 -14.49 -23.84
CA VAL A 188 -13.50 -15.46 -23.02
C VAL A 188 -14.88 -14.97 -22.64
N ALA A 189 -15.08 -13.67 -22.45
CA ALA A 189 -16.40 -13.09 -22.17
C ALA A 189 -16.46 -11.68 -22.73
N SER A 190 -17.67 -11.21 -23.06
CA SER A 190 -17.87 -9.81 -23.41
C SER A 190 -19.28 -9.37 -23.08
N TYR A 191 -19.44 -8.07 -22.92
CA TYR A 191 -20.76 -7.45 -22.82
C TYR A 191 -20.74 -6.05 -23.43
N THR A 192 -21.83 -5.69 -24.09
CA THR A 192 -21.97 -4.40 -24.77
C THR A 192 -23.19 -3.66 -24.24
N THR A 193 -23.02 -2.37 -23.94
CA THR A 193 -24.13 -1.44 -23.69
C THR A 193 -24.12 -0.32 -24.72
N TYR A 194 -25.27 0.34 -24.89
CA TYR A 194 -25.47 1.41 -25.86
C TYR A 194 -25.81 2.73 -25.16
N PHE A 195 -25.41 3.84 -25.75
CA PHE A 195 -25.69 5.19 -25.29
C PHE A 195 -25.84 6.14 -26.48
N ASP A 196 -26.54 7.24 -26.26
CA ASP A 196 -26.66 8.31 -27.25
C ASP A 196 -25.35 9.08 -27.37
N SER A 197 -24.62 8.84 -28.45
CA SER A 197 -23.34 9.51 -28.73
C SER A 197 -23.47 10.99 -29.08
N SER A 198 -24.69 11.50 -29.32
CA SER A 198 -24.91 12.94 -29.54
C SER A 198 -24.85 13.74 -28.23
N VAL A 199 -25.02 13.08 -27.08
CA VAL A 199 -24.89 13.71 -25.76
C VAL A 199 -23.39 13.76 -25.38
N ALA A 200 -22.74 14.86 -25.73
CA ALA A 200 -21.30 15.04 -25.60
C ALA A 200 -20.77 14.78 -24.18
N GLY A 201 -21.38 15.38 -23.14
CA GLY A 201 -20.94 15.21 -21.76
C GLY A 201 -21.00 13.76 -21.27
N ARG A 202 -22.11 13.08 -21.56
CA ARG A 202 -22.27 11.65 -21.23
C ARG A 202 -21.25 10.80 -21.96
N THR A 203 -21.07 11.05 -23.26
CA THR A 203 -20.10 10.34 -24.09
C THR A 203 -18.69 10.49 -23.52
N LYS A 204 -18.30 11.71 -23.12
CA LYS A 204 -16.99 11.96 -22.52
C LYS A 204 -16.80 11.24 -21.19
N ASN A 205 -17.81 11.23 -20.33
CA ASN A 205 -17.74 10.53 -19.04
C ASN A 205 -17.58 9.01 -19.20
N ILE A 206 -18.30 8.42 -20.17
CA ILE A 206 -18.17 7.00 -20.51
C ILE A 206 -16.77 6.71 -21.08
N GLU A 207 -16.26 7.57 -21.97
CA GLU A 207 -14.91 7.45 -22.53
C GLU A 207 -13.83 7.45 -21.43
N LEU A 208 -13.88 8.41 -20.50
CA LEU A 208 -12.90 8.55 -19.42
C LEU A 208 -12.92 7.34 -18.49
N SER A 209 -14.10 6.93 -18.00
CA SER A 209 -14.24 5.77 -17.13
C SER A 209 -13.86 4.45 -17.84
N ALA A 210 -14.21 4.29 -19.13
CA ALA A 210 -13.81 3.11 -19.91
C ALA A 210 -12.31 3.06 -20.14
N LYS A 211 -11.65 4.21 -20.36
CA LYS A 211 -10.19 4.30 -20.50
C LYS A 211 -9.48 3.95 -19.20
N ALA A 212 -10.02 4.37 -18.06
CA ALA A 212 -9.45 4.07 -16.75
C ALA A 212 -9.36 2.55 -16.50
N ILE A 213 -10.41 1.79 -16.83
CA ILE A 213 -10.40 0.33 -16.67
C ILE A 213 -9.81 -0.45 -17.86
N ASN A 214 -9.33 0.24 -18.90
CA ASN A 214 -8.80 -0.41 -20.09
C ASN A 214 -7.42 -1.02 -19.85
N ASN A 215 -7.21 -2.21 -20.43
CA ASN A 215 -5.99 -2.99 -20.37
C ASN A 215 -5.53 -3.37 -18.95
N LEU A 216 -6.46 -3.47 -17.99
CA LEU A 216 -6.14 -3.92 -16.64
C LEU A 216 -5.90 -5.43 -16.61
N ILE A 217 -4.83 -5.84 -15.96
CA ILE A 217 -4.50 -7.25 -15.70
C ILE A 217 -5.09 -7.61 -14.34
N VAL A 218 -5.92 -8.64 -14.30
CA VAL A 218 -6.50 -9.18 -13.08
C VAL A 218 -5.94 -10.59 -12.86
N GLY A 219 -4.94 -10.71 -11.98
CA GLY A 219 -4.35 -11.97 -11.53
C GLY A 219 -5.30 -12.80 -10.66
N VAL A 220 -4.97 -14.06 -10.41
CA VAL A 220 -5.75 -14.95 -9.54
C VAL A 220 -5.64 -14.52 -8.08
N GLY A 221 -6.74 -14.14 -7.44
CA GLY A 221 -6.70 -13.57 -6.09
C GLY A 221 -6.48 -12.06 -6.05
N ASP A 222 -6.41 -11.40 -7.21
CA ASP A 222 -6.43 -9.93 -7.27
C ASP A 222 -7.84 -9.42 -6.98
N HIS A 223 -7.90 -8.32 -6.23
CA HIS A 223 -9.12 -7.57 -5.99
C HIS A 223 -9.23 -6.44 -7.01
N PHE A 224 -10.37 -6.38 -7.70
CA PHE A 224 -10.75 -5.22 -8.50
C PHE A 224 -11.67 -4.30 -7.67
N SER A 225 -11.46 -2.99 -7.78
CA SER A 225 -12.37 -1.96 -7.29
C SER A 225 -12.58 -0.90 -8.36
N PHE A 226 -13.82 -0.71 -8.78
CA PHE A 226 -14.14 0.24 -9.84
C PHE A 226 -13.76 1.67 -9.43
N ASN A 227 -14.12 2.09 -8.22
CA ASN A 227 -13.80 3.43 -7.73
C ASN A 227 -12.30 3.66 -7.58
N THR A 228 -11.53 2.64 -7.20
CA THR A 228 -10.07 2.76 -7.09
C THR A 228 -9.40 2.90 -8.46
N GLU A 229 -9.87 2.17 -9.47
CA GLU A 229 -9.33 2.26 -10.83
C GLU A 229 -9.78 3.53 -11.59
N VAL A 230 -11.02 4.00 -11.35
CA VAL A 230 -11.61 5.14 -12.07
C VAL A 230 -11.32 6.49 -11.39
N GLY A 231 -11.24 6.52 -10.06
CA GLY A 231 -10.98 7.73 -9.30
C GLY A 231 -12.16 8.71 -9.20
N PRO A 232 -11.89 9.94 -8.71
CA PRO A 232 -12.91 10.97 -8.50
C PRO A 232 -13.63 11.37 -9.79
N SER A 233 -14.96 11.51 -9.70
CA SER A 233 -15.83 11.93 -10.80
C SER A 233 -16.10 13.44 -10.77
N ASP A 234 -15.05 14.26 -10.97
CA ASP A 234 -15.13 15.73 -10.90
C ASP A 234 -14.60 16.43 -12.17
N GLU A 235 -14.80 17.75 -12.25
CA GLU A 235 -14.37 18.57 -13.38
C GLU A 235 -12.83 18.60 -13.52
N ALA A 236 -12.08 18.51 -12.42
CA ALA A 236 -10.62 18.53 -12.44
C ALA A 236 -10.04 17.29 -13.13
N HIS A 237 -10.74 16.16 -13.06
CA HIS A 237 -10.43 14.93 -13.79
C HIS A 237 -11.06 14.89 -15.19
N GLY A 238 -11.69 15.98 -15.63
CA GLY A 238 -12.23 16.15 -16.98
C GLY A 238 -13.64 15.59 -17.19
N TYR A 239 -14.32 15.14 -16.12
CA TYR A 239 -15.72 14.75 -16.21
C TYR A 239 -16.61 15.96 -16.46
N GLN A 240 -17.70 15.72 -17.19
CA GLN A 240 -18.60 16.75 -17.70
C GLN A 240 -20.01 16.60 -17.13
N PRO A 241 -20.81 17.68 -17.13
CA PRO A 241 -22.22 17.60 -16.79
C PRO A 241 -22.99 16.65 -17.71
N ALA A 242 -23.73 15.71 -17.12
CA ALA A 242 -24.64 14.80 -17.81
C ALA A 242 -25.76 14.37 -16.85
N LYS A 243 -26.83 13.78 -17.40
CA LYS A 243 -27.90 13.26 -16.55
C LYS A 243 -27.43 12.04 -15.75
N GLU A 244 -27.72 12.05 -14.46
CA GLU A 244 -27.42 10.99 -13.48
C GLU A 244 -28.62 10.74 -12.55
N ILE A 245 -28.61 9.61 -11.85
CA ILE A 245 -29.68 9.24 -10.93
C ILE A 245 -29.21 9.52 -9.50
N VAL A 246 -29.85 10.49 -8.85
CA VAL A 246 -29.63 10.85 -7.45
C VAL A 246 -30.96 10.78 -6.72
N ASN A 247 -31.02 10.06 -5.59
CA ASN A 247 -32.22 9.95 -4.76
C ASN A 247 -33.50 9.61 -5.56
N LYS A 248 -33.41 8.61 -6.46
CA LYS A 248 -34.52 8.17 -7.34
C LYS A 248 -35.01 9.26 -8.31
N LYS A 249 -34.19 10.24 -8.66
CA LYS A 249 -34.52 11.27 -9.66
C LYS A 249 -33.40 11.43 -10.67
N LEU A 250 -33.78 11.71 -11.92
CA LEU A 250 -32.84 12.04 -12.97
C LEU A 250 -32.51 13.54 -12.88
N VAL A 251 -31.28 13.87 -12.53
CA VAL A 251 -30.79 15.25 -12.35
C VAL A 251 -29.53 15.46 -13.18
N MET A 252 -29.16 16.71 -13.42
CA MET A 252 -27.86 17.03 -14.01
C MET A 252 -26.79 17.01 -12.91
N GLY A 253 -25.69 16.30 -13.18
CA GLY A 253 -24.52 16.24 -12.30
C GLY A 253 -23.25 15.93 -13.09
N ILE A 254 -22.10 15.97 -12.44
CA ILE A 254 -20.81 15.67 -13.08
C ILE A 254 -20.58 14.16 -13.07
N GLY A 255 -20.20 13.59 -14.22
CA GLY A 255 -19.90 12.16 -14.31
C GLY A 255 -21.10 11.27 -14.68
N GLY A 256 -22.25 11.86 -15.03
CA GLY A 256 -23.38 11.09 -15.55
C GLY A 256 -22.97 10.19 -16.73
N GLY A 257 -23.15 8.87 -16.57
CA GLY A 257 -22.70 7.84 -17.52
C GLY A 257 -21.72 6.83 -16.93
N ILE A 258 -21.00 7.14 -15.86
CA ILE A 258 -19.98 6.24 -15.27
C ILE A 258 -20.56 4.89 -14.80
N CYS A 259 -21.75 4.90 -14.19
CA CYS A 259 -22.44 3.66 -13.79
C CYS A 259 -22.75 2.72 -14.98
N GLN A 260 -22.86 3.24 -16.21
CA GLN A 260 -23.01 2.40 -17.39
C GLN A 260 -21.72 1.64 -17.70
N THR A 261 -20.55 2.26 -17.52
CA THR A 261 -19.25 1.59 -17.63
C THR A 261 -19.12 0.48 -16.60
N SER A 262 -19.44 0.77 -15.32
CA SER A 262 -19.44 -0.24 -14.24
C SER A 262 -20.38 -1.41 -14.55
N SER A 263 -21.61 -1.11 -14.98
CA SER A 263 -22.59 -2.15 -15.36
C SER A 263 -22.14 -2.98 -16.57
N THR A 264 -21.46 -2.37 -17.55
CA THR A 264 -20.92 -3.09 -18.71
C THR A 264 -19.82 -4.05 -18.26
N LEU A 265 -18.91 -3.61 -17.40
CA LEU A 265 -17.86 -4.45 -16.81
C LEU A 265 -18.47 -5.59 -15.98
N PHE A 266 -19.43 -5.28 -15.10
CA PHE A 266 -20.12 -6.28 -14.28
C PHE A 266 -20.66 -7.42 -15.15
N ASN A 267 -21.40 -7.12 -16.21
CA ASN A 267 -21.99 -8.15 -17.06
C ASN A 267 -20.95 -8.97 -17.87
N ALA A 268 -19.80 -8.38 -18.18
CA ALA A 268 -18.71 -9.12 -18.84
C ALA A 268 -18.02 -10.07 -17.85
N VAL A 269 -17.75 -9.61 -16.62
CA VAL A 269 -17.08 -10.38 -15.56
C VAL A 269 -18.01 -11.45 -14.96
N ASP A 270 -19.31 -11.19 -14.87
CA ASP A 270 -20.33 -12.10 -14.34
C ASP A 270 -20.48 -13.41 -15.14
N GLN A 271 -19.88 -13.50 -16.33
CA GLN A 271 -19.79 -14.75 -17.10
C GLN A 271 -18.64 -15.66 -16.62
N LEU A 272 -17.79 -15.18 -15.71
CA LEU A 272 -16.66 -15.89 -15.14
C LEU A 272 -16.92 -16.27 -13.68
N GLY A 273 -16.17 -17.23 -13.17
CA GLY A 273 -16.11 -17.50 -11.73
C GLY A 273 -15.36 -16.36 -11.04
N VAL A 274 -16.08 -15.40 -10.47
CA VAL A 274 -15.52 -14.39 -9.57
C VAL A 274 -16.33 -14.34 -8.29
N ASP A 275 -15.69 -13.92 -7.21
CA ASP A 275 -16.38 -13.70 -5.95
C ASP A 275 -16.66 -12.21 -5.78
N TYR A 276 -17.93 -11.84 -5.66
CA TYR A 276 -18.30 -10.44 -5.44
C TYR A 276 -17.96 -10.01 -4.03
N VAL A 277 -17.14 -8.96 -3.92
CA VAL A 277 -16.79 -8.34 -2.64
C VAL A 277 -17.73 -7.18 -2.32
N GLU A 278 -18.24 -6.51 -3.37
CA GLU A 278 -19.27 -5.47 -3.26
C GLU A 278 -19.99 -5.30 -4.59
N TRP A 279 -21.33 -5.26 -4.55
CA TRP A 279 -22.16 -5.04 -5.72
C TRP A 279 -23.53 -4.52 -5.30
N HIS A 280 -23.99 -3.47 -5.96
CA HIS A 280 -25.25 -2.79 -5.64
C HIS A 280 -26.04 -2.48 -6.91
N HIS A 281 -27.36 -2.48 -6.77
CA HIS A 281 -28.30 -2.07 -7.82
C HIS A 281 -28.79 -0.63 -7.63
N HIS A 282 -29.15 0.00 -8.74
CA HIS A 282 -29.84 1.26 -8.77
C HIS A 282 -31.25 1.07 -8.21
N SER A 283 -31.74 2.12 -7.57
CA SER A 283 -33.13 2.19 -7.12
C SER A 283 -34.14 2.38 -8.26
N LEU A 284 -33.68 2.64 -9.49
CA LEU A 284 -34.49 2.84 -10.69
C LEU A 284 -33.94 2.02 -11.86
N ASN A 285 -34.82 1.69 -12.81
CA ASN A 285 -34.38 1.10 -14.08
C ASN A 285 -33.55 2.13 -14.87
N VAL A 286 -32.37 1.70 -15.32
CA VAL A 286 -31.36 2.52 -15.99
C VAL A 286 -31.43 2.44 -17.52
N GLY A 287 -32.15 1.46 -18.08
CA GLY A 287 -32.44 1.36 -19.51
C GLY A 287 -31.29 0.89 -20.42
N TYR A 288 -30.03 0.85 -19.95
CA TYR A 288 -28.88 0.37 -20.71
C TYR A 288 -28.47 -1.08 -20.40
N VAL A 289 -29.10 -1.71 -19.39
CA VAL A 289 -28.98 -3.13 -19.03
C VAL A 289 -30.33 -3.66 -18.53
N PRO A 290 -30.59 -4.99 -18.59
CA PRO A 290 -31.76 -5.58 -17.95
C PRO A 290 -31.84 -5.29 -16.44
N GLN A 291 -33.04 -5.40 -15.87
CA GLN A 291 -33.22 -5.25 -14.43
C GLN A 291 -32.38 -6.29 -13.65
N GLY A 292 -31.71 -5.85 -12.60
CA GLY A 292 -30.83 -6.71 -11.81
C GLY A 292 -29.48 -7.01 -12.48
N ARG A 293 -29.14 -6.30 -13.57
CA ARG A 293 -27.87 -6.44 -14.30
C ARG A 293 -27.03 -5.18 -14.27
N ASP A 294 -27.33 -4.27 -13.37
CA ASP A 294 -26.60 -3.02 -13.18
C ASP A 294 -25.67 -3.10 -11.98
N ALA A 295 -24.63 -2.25 -11.99
CA ALA A 295 -23.68 -2.10 -10.90
C ALA A 295 -23.51 -0.60 -10.60
N THR A 296 -24.18 -0.13 -9.54
CA THR A 296 -24.13 1.27 -9.10
C THR A 296 -22.80 1.58 -8.43
N VAL A 297 -22.23 2.73 -8.78
CA VAL A 297 -20.98 3.23 -8.18
C VAL A 297 -21.10 4.72 -7.87
N SER A 298 -20.44 5.15 -6.81
CA SER A 298 -20.27 6.55 -6.42
C SER A 298 -18.93 6.69 -5.72
N TYR A 299 -18.07 7.56 -6.22
CA TYR A 299 -16.74 7.74 -5.63
C TYR A 299 -16.83 8.20 -4.17
N GLY A 300 -16.12 7.51 -3.27
CA GLY A 300 -16.23 7.71 -1.82
C GLY A 300 -17.42 7.02 -1.15
N GLY A 301 -18.27 6.33 -1.92
CA GLY A 301 -19.43 5.58 -1.43
C GLY A 301 -19.51 4.18 -2.05
N LEU A 302 -20.63 3.87 -2.71
CA LEU A 302 -20.90 2.56 -3.34
C LEU A 302 -19.84 2.21 -4.38
N ASP A 303 -19.42 0.95 -4.40
CA ASP A 303 -18.41 0.46 -5.32
C ASP A 303 -18.84 -0.86 -5.99
N PHE A 304 -18.21 -1.18 -7.11
CA PHE A 304 -18.28 -2.50 -7.72
C PHE A 304 -16.93 -3.18 -7.55
N ARG A 305 -16.91 -4.25 -6.74
CA ARG A 305 -15.69 -4.95 -6.35
C ARG A 305 -15.84 -6.45 -6.48
N PHE A 306 -14.81 -7.09 -6.99
CA PHE A 306 -14.75 -8.54 -7.09
C PHE A 306 -13.33 -9.05 -6.85
N LEU A 307 -13.22 -10.31 -6.46
CA LEU A 307 -12.00 -11.08 -6.34
C LEU A 307 -11.94 -12.06 -7.52
N ASN A 308 -10.83 -12.10 -8.24
CA ASN A 308 -10.67 -13.08 -9.32
C ASN A 308 -10.44 -14.49 -8.74
N THR A 309 -11.51 -15.29 -8.70
CA THR A 309 -11.51 -16.71 -8.31
C THR A 309 -11.61 -17.66 -9.52
N SER A 310 -11.42 -17.12 -10.74
CA SER A 310 -11.67 -17.85 -11.98
C SER A 310 -10.63 -18.93 -12.29
N GLY A 311 -9.50 -18.92 -11.57
CA GLY A 311 -8.42 -19.90 -11.72
C GLY A 311 -7.33 -19.52 -12.71
N ALA A 312 -7.48 -18.41 -13.44
CA ALA A 312 -6.40 -17.88 -14.29
C ALA A 312 -6.44 -16.34 -14.38
N PRO A 313 -5.32 -15.69 -14.74
CA PRO A 313 -5.30 -14.26 -14.99
C PRO A 313 -6.08 -13.89 -16.26
N PHE A 314 -6.67 -12.70 -16.27
CA PHE A 314 -7.35 -12.15 -17.44
C PHE A 314 -7.09 -10.65 -17.61
N LEU A 315 -7.29 -10.18 -18.84
CA LEU A 315 -7.22 -8.77 -19.23
C LEU A 315 -8.63 -8.21 -19.36
N VAL A 316 -8.90 -7.08 -18.70
CA VAL A 316 -10.07 -6.24 -18.96
C VAL A 316 -9.71 -5.28 -20.10
N LYS A 317 -10.44 -5.37 -21.21
CA LYS A 317 -10.24 -4.50 -22.37
C LYS A 317 -11.54 -3.79 -22.71
N THR A 318 -11.47 -2.48 -22.94
CA THR A 318 -12.63 -1.69 -23.32
C THR A 318 -12.52 -1.25 -24.78
N VAL A 319 -13.66 -1.33 -25.47
CA VAL A 319 -13.80 -0.92 -26.87
C VAL A 319 -15.02 -0.03 -26.98
N MET A 320 -14.81 1.24 -27.31
CA MET A 320 -15.88 2.22 -27.48
C MET A 320 -15.97 2.64 -28.95
N LYS A 321 -17.15 2.48 -29.57
CA LYS A 321 -17.37 2.82 -30.99
C LYS A 321 -18.84 3.12 -31.25
N LYS A 322 -19.14 4.22 -31.94
CA LYS A 322 -20.48 4.56 -32.47
C LYS A 322 -21.62 4.44 -31.43
N GLY A 323 -21.46 5.03 -30.25
CA GLY A 323 -22.50 4.96 -29.20
C GLY A 323 -22.61 3.60 -28.50
N ALA A 324 -21.61 2.73 -28.65
CA ALA A 324 -21.54 1.46 -27.93
C ALA A 324 -20.25 1.39 -27.10
N LEU A 325 -20.37 0.87 -25.88
CA LEU A 325 -19.25 0.46 -25.04
C LEU A 325 -19.28 -1.05 -24.90
N THR A 326 -18.19 -1.71 -25.29
CA THR A 326 -17.97 -3.14 -25.06
C THR A 326 -16.85 -3.32 -24.06
N VAL A 327 -17.07 -4.16 -23.05
CA VAL A 327 -16.01 -4.69 -22.21
C VAL A 327 -15.77 -6.13 -22.64
N GLU A 328 -14.52 -6.42 -22.99
CA GLU A 328 -14.01 -7.74 -23.30
C GLU A 328 -13.17 -8.24 -22.14
N ILE A 329 -13.38 -9.49 -21.73
CA ILE A 329 -12.48 -10.22 -20.87
C ILE A 329 -11.68 -11.18 -21.73
N ARG A 330 -10.36 -11.04 -21.70
CA ARG A 330 -9.44 -11.81 -22.54
C ARG A 330 -8.41 -12.54 -21.70
N THR A 331 -7.85 -13.63 -22.22
CA THR A 331 -6.74 -14.33 -21.56
C THR A 331 -5.76 -14.91 -22.59
N ALA A 332 -4.65 -15.45 -22.09
CA ALA A 332 -3.68 -16.17 -22.91
C ALA A 332 -4.28 -17.50 -23.36
N ASN A 333 -3.94 -17.96 -24.56
CA ASN A 333 -4.48 -19.20 -25.12
C ASN A 333 -4.23 -20.41 -24.20
N LYS A 334 -3.11 -20.42 -23.47
CA LYS A 334 -2.78 -21.47 -22.48
C LYS A 334 -3.72 -21.52 -21.27
N PHE A 335 -4.46 -20.46 -20.98
CA PHE A 335 -5.37 -20.35 -19.84
C PHE A 335 -6.85 -20.51 -20.20
N LYS A 336 -7.18 -20.62 -21.50
CA LYS A 336 -8.57 -20.61 -21.97
C LYS A 336 -9.48 -21.64 -21.28
N ASP A 337 -8.93 -22.83 -21.00
CA ASP A 337 -9.66 -23.95 -20.39
C ASP A 337 -9.58 -23.93 -18.86
N ALA A 338 -8.65 -23.14 -18.29
CA ALA A 338 -8.49 -22.97 -16.85
C ALA A 338 -9.43 -21.91 -16.27
N ILE A 339 -9.87 -20.94 -17.10
CA ILE A 339 -10.86 -19.94 -16.68
C ILE A 339 -12.21 -20.61 -16.43
N LYS A 340 -12.58 -20.68 -15.16
CA LYS A 340 -13.91 -21.12 -14.72
C LYS A 340 -14.96 -20.13 -15.21
N LYS A 341 -16.02 -20.68 -15.81
CA LYS A 341 -17.24 -19.96 -16.13
C LYS A 341 -18.17 -19.95 -14.93
N ARG A 342 -19.01 -18.92 -14.84
CA ARG A 342 -20.13 -18.95 -13.90
C ARG A 342 -21.09 -20.05 -14.34
N VAL A 343 -21.42 -20.95 -13.41
CA VAL A 343 -22.34 -22.08 -13.62
C VAL A 343 -23.78 -21.63 -13.41
#